data_AF-A0A6J2KHY7-F1
#
_entry.id   AF-A0A6J2KHY7-F1
#
_cell.length_a   1.000
_cell.length_b   1.000
_cell.length_c   1.000
_cell.angle_alpha   90.00
_cell.angle_beta   90.00
_cell.angle_gamma   90.00
#
_symmetry.space_group_name_H-M   'P 1'
#
loop_
_entity.id
_entity.type
_entity.pdbx_description
1 polymer ?
#
loop_
_entity_poly.entity_id
_entity_poly.type
_entity_poly.pdbx_seq_one_letter_code
_entity_poly.pdbx_strand_id
1 'polypeptide(L)'
;MENRVSCTQLDELLDYLVAHPHLVKGIGLGARSKEAIAREWDNLASKLNAHGLGATKTSQQWKRYRADLKHKVKAKAAERKRNAYGTGGGPASQDDINKIEKKNFCYNK
;
A
#
# COMPACT_ATOMS: atom_id res chain seq x y z
N MET A 1 8.61 21.04 -0.60
CA MET A 1 7.54 20.43 -1.41
C MET A 1 7.37 18.98 -0.98
N GLU A 2 6.38 18.70 -0.14
CA GLU A 2 6.01 17.33 0.20
C GLU A 2 5.47 16.65 -1.07
N ASN A 3 6.26 15.75 -1.66
CA ASN A 3 5.84 14.87 -2.75
C ASN A 3 4.80 13.89 -2.23
N ARG A 4 3.55 14.36 -2.06
CA ARG A 4 2.40 13.55 -1.70
C ARG A 4 2.00 12.72 -2.91
N VAL A 5 1.86 11.42 -2.67
CA VAL A 5 1.33 10.48 -3.66
C VAL A 5 -0.09 10.91 -3.98
N SER A 6 -0.40 11.06 -5.26
CA SER A 6 -1.74 11.42 -5.71
C SER A 6 -2.72 10.27 -5.46
N CYS A 7 -4.00 10.59 -5.30
CA CYS A 7 -5.05 9.58 -5.15
C CYS A 7 -5.06 8.56 -6.28
N THR A 8 -4.85 8.98 -7.52
CA THR A 8 -4.77 8.08 -8.68
C THR A 8 -3.61 7.10 -8.56
N GLN A 9 -2.42 7.58 -8.16
CA GLN A 9 -1.25 6.74 -7.93
C GLN A 9 -1.49 5.76 -6.76
N LEU A 10 -2.18 6.20 -5.70
CA LEU A 10 -2.53 5.33 -4.57
C LEU A 10 -3.54 4.26 -4.98
N ASP A 11 -4.56 4.63 -5.75
CA ASP A 11 -5.59 3.71 -6.22
C ASP A 11 -5.00 2.61 -7.09
N GLU A 12 -4.19 2.99 -8.07
CA GLU A 12 -3.51 2.06 -8.97
C GLU A 12 -2.49 1.18 -8.23
N LEU A 13 -1.75 1.74 -7.26
CA LEU A 13 -0.87 0.97 -6.40
C LEU A 13 -1.64 -0.12 -5.64
N LEU A 14 -2.78 0.23 -5.05
CA LEU A 14 -3.55 -0.71 -4.24
C LEU A 14 -4.26 -1.75 -5.11
N ASP A 15 -4.84 -1.36 -6.24
CA ASP A 15 -5.46 -2.26 -7.21
C ASP A 15 -4.46 -3.32 -7.70
N TYR A 16 -3.26 -2.87 -8.10
CA TYR A 16 -2.19 -3.77 -8.55
C TYR A 16 -1.78 -4.75 -7.45
N LEU A 17 -1.70 -4.32 -6.19
CA LEU A 17 -1.33 -5.19 -5.07
C LEU A 17 -2.43 -6.19 -4.68
N VAL A 18 -3.71 -5.86 -4.94
CA VAL A 18 -4.82 -6.80 -4.78
C VAL A 18 -4.78 -7.85 -5.88
N ALA A 19 -4.53 -7.44 -7.12
CA ALA A 19 -4.38 -8.35 -8.26
C ALA A 19 -3.12 -9.24 -8.15
N HIS A 20 -2.04 -8.76 -7.52
CA HIS A 20 -0.76 -9.45 -7.38
C HIS A 20 -0.40 -9.73 -5.90
N PRO A 21 -1.12 -10.62 -5.18
CA PRO A 21 -0.88 -10.88 -3.77
C PRO A 21 0.48 -11.54 -3.45
N HIS A 22 1.16 -12.13 -4.44
CA HIS A 22 2.51 -12.68 -4.28
C HIS A 22 3.57 -11.59 -4.04
N LEU A 23 3.39 -10.39 -4.60
CA LEU A 23 4.22 -9.22 -4.33
C LEU A 23 4.16 -8.77 -2.87
N VAL A 24 3.03 -9.05 -2.23
CA VAL A 24 2.73 -8.66 -0.86
C VAL A 24 3.25 -9.68 0.13
N LYS A 25 3.00 -10.97 -0.14
CA LYS A 25 3.24 -12.04 0.81
C LYS A 25 4.72 -12.36 0.95
N GLY A 26 5.51 -12.32 -0.13
CA GLY A 26 6.95 -12.60 -0.08
C GLY A 26 7.31 -13.98 0.51
N ILE A 27 6.34 -14.90 0.62
CA ILE A 27 6.52 -16.20 1.24
C ILE A 27 7.04 -17.19 0.19
N GLY A 28 8.18 -17.84 0.49
CA GLY A 28 8.63 -19.05 -0.20
C GLY A 28 9.41 -18.85 -1.51
N LEU A 29 9.93 -17.66 -1.76
CA LEU A 29 10.48 -17.30 -3.06
C LEU A 29 12.02 -17.34 -3.04
N GLY A 30 12.60 -18.33 -3.74
CA GLY A 30 14.04 -18.48 -3.95
C GLY A 30 14.66 -17.27 -4.66
N ALA A 31 15.99 -17.26 -4.86
CA ALA A 31 16.71 -16.10 -5.40
C ALA A 31 16.10 -15.52 -6.70
N ARG A 32 15.73 -16.39 -7.66
CA ARG A 32 15.09 -15.97 -8.93
C ARG A 32 13.75 -15.27 -8.74
N SER A 33 13.01 -15.66 -7.72
CA SER A 33 11.69 -15.10 -7.44
C SER A 33 11.79 -13.73 -6.77
N LYS A 34 12.88 -13.45 -6.04
CA LYS A 34 13.16 -12.09 -5.54
C LYS A 34 13.41 -11.11 -6.69
N GLU A 35 14.13 -11.54 -7.72
CA GLU A 35 14.36 -10.74 -8.92
C GLU A 35 13.07 -10.49 -9.71
N ALA A 36 12.22 -11.51 -9.86
CA ALA A 36 10.91 -11.37 -10.49
C ALA A 36 10.03 -10.35 -9.76
N ILE A 37 9.94 -10.45 -8.43
CA ILE A 37 9.23 -9.47 -7.60
C ILE A 37 9.83 -8.07 -7.79
N ALA A 38 11.16 -7.94 -7.79
CA ALA A 38 11.81 -6.65 -7.97
C ALA A 38 11.47 -6.02 -9.33
N ARG A 39 11.42 -6.81 -10.40
CA ARG A 39 11.01 -6.35 -11.74
C ARG A 39 9.54 -5.93 -11.80
N GLU A 40 8.63 -6.67 -11.15
CA GLU A 40 7.22 -6.27 -11.05
C GLU A 40 7.06 -4.94 -10.31
N TRP A 41 7.78 -4.76 -9.20
CA TRP A 41 7.80 -3.49 -8.47
C TRP A 41 8.39 -2.34 -9.28
N ASP A 42 9.36 -2.61 -10.16
CA ASP A 42 9.94 -1.61 -11.05
C ASP A 42 8.97 -1.20 -12.17
N ASN A 43 8.26 -2.18 -12.75
CA ASN A 43 7.19 -1.93 -13.72
C ASN A 43 6.07 -1.08 -13.09
N LEU A 44 5.65 -1.42 -11.87
CA LEU A 44 4.64 -0.66 -11.14
C LEU A 44 5.13 0.76 -10.84
N ALA A 45 6.37 0.93 -10.40
CA ALA A 45 6.94 2.25 -10.16
C ALA A 45 6.92 3.10 -11.43
N SER A 46 7.30 2.52 -12.56
CA SER A 46 7.28 3.19 -13.86
C SER A 46 5.85 3.61 -14.27
N LYS A 47 4.85 2.74 -14.08
CA LYS A 47 3.43 3.09 -14.32
C LYS A 47 2.97 4.25 -13.44
N LEU A 48 3.21 4.15 -12.14
CA LEU A 48 2.81 5.18 -11.18
C LEU A 48 3.49 6.52 -11.46
N ASN A 49 4.76 6.50 -11.89
CA ASN A 49 5.51 7.70 -12.25
C ASN A 49 5.05 8.28 -13.60
N ALA A 50 4.52 7.45 -14.52
CA ALA A 50 4.01 7.88 -15.82
C ALA A 50 2.70 8.68 -15.72
N HIS A 51 1.96 8.58 -14.61
CA HIS A 51 0.75 9.39 -14.38
C HIS A 51 1.02 10.90 -14.33
N GLY A 52 2.28 11.35 -14.19
CA GLY A 52 2.71 12.75 -14.32
C GLY A 52 2.24 13.72 -13.22
N LEU A 53 1.15 13.38 -12.52
CA LEU A 53 0.58 14.13 -11.41
C LEU A 53 0.82 13.35 -10.11
N GLY A 54 1.86 13.71 -9.38
CA GLY A 54 2.11 13.17 -8.03
C GLY A 54 3.57 12.96 -7.71
N ALA A 55 3.86 11.98 -6.86
CA ALA A 55 5.21 11.70 -6.39
C ALA A 55 5.93 10.74 -7.32
N THR A 56 7.13 11.12 -7.77
CA THR A 56 8.04 10.19 -8.46
C THR A 56 8.82 9.41 -7.41
N LYS A 57 8.63 8.10 -7.38
CA LYS A 57 9.29 7.21 -6.41
C LYS A 57 9.87 5.99 -7.09
N THR A 58 10.99 5.51 -6.57
CA THR A 58 11.59 4.24 -7.00
C THR A 58 10.80 3.05 -6.46
N SER A 59 10.99 1.87 -7.06
CA SER A 59 10.39 0.62 -6.61
C SER A 59 10.63 0.34 -5.10
N GLN A 60 11.80 0.69 -4.57
CA GLN A 60 12.09 0.59 -3.13
C GLN A 60 11.26 1.56 -2.28
N GLN A 61 11.13 2.80 -2.73
CA GLN A 61 10.32 3.81 -2.06
C GLN A 61 8.84 3.45 -2.08
N TRP A 62 8.32 2.86 -3.17
CA TRP A 62 6.95 2.36 -3.24
C TRP A 62 6.71 1.17 -2.29
N LYS A 63 7.66 0.22 -2.22
CA LYS A 63 7.63 -0.87 -1.24
C LYS A 63 7.56 -0.36 0.19
N ARG A 64 8.41 0.62 0.52
CA ARG A 64 8.43 1.25 1.84
C ARG A 64 7.15 2.02 2.10
N TYR A 65 6.70 2.85 1.17
CA TYR A 65 5.46 3.61 1.27
C TYR A 65 4.27 2.71 1.57
N ARG A 66 4.14 1.58 0.86
CA ARG A 66 3.12 0.55 1.14
C ARG A 66 3.24 -0.02 2.57
N ALA A 67 4.46 -0.32 3.03
CA ALA A 67 4.67 -0.84 4.38
C ALA A 67 4.28 0.20 5.46
N ASP A 68 4.65 1.46 5.26
CA ASP A 68 4.25 2.59 6.08
C ASP A 68 2.73 2.80 6.07
N LEU A 69 2.08 2.72 4.90
CA LEU A 69 0.63 2.76 4.75
C LEU A 69 -0.04 1.66 5.58
N LYS A 70 0.38 0.40 5.40
CA LYS A 70 -0.11 -0.73 6.21
C LYS A 70 0.08 -0.46 7.71
N HIS A 71 1.22 0.08 8.12
CA HIS A 71 1.48 0.40 9.52
C HIS A 71 0.55 1.51 10.03
N LYS A 72 0.40 2.60 9.28
CA LYS A 72 -0.52 3.71 9.58
C LYS A 72 -1.96 3.25 9.66
N VAL A 73 -2.41 2.35 8.78
CA VAL A 73 -3.74 1.73 8.86
C VAL A 73 -3.88 0.91 10.11
N LYS A 74 -2.92 0.02 10.41
CA LYS A 74 -2.99 -0.81 11.62
C LYS A 74 -2.96 0.06 12.88
N ALA A 75 -2.16 1.12 12.89
CA ALA A 75 -2.10 2.09 13.98
C ALA A 75 -3.43 2.84 14.13
N LYS A 76 -3.99 3.37 13.03
CA LYS A 76 -5.27 4.10 13.02
C LYS A 76 -6.46 3.19 13.32
N ALA A 77 -6.44 1.95 12.87
CA ALA A 77 -7.43 0.92 13.21
C ALA A 77 -7.31 0.52 14.68
N ALA A 78 -6.09 0.39 15.21
CA ALA A 78 -5.84 0.15 16.62
C ALA A 78 -6.23 1.35 17.49
N GLU A 79 -6.02 2.59 17.04
CA GLU A 79 -6.48 3.82 17.71
C GLU A 79 -8.00 3.91 17.66
N ARG A 80 -8.66 3.67 16.52
CA ARG A 80 -10.12 3.56 16.44
C ARG A 80 -10.65 2.48 17.38
N LYS A 81 -9.97 1.33 17.46
CA LYS A 81 -10.30 0.23 18.38
C LYS A 81 -10.08 0.62 19.86
N ARG A 82 -9.06 1.43 20.17
CA ARG A 82 -8.80 1.97 21.50
C ARG A 82 -9.82 3.04 21.90
N ASN A 83 -10.18 3.93 20.97
CA ASN A 83 -11.12 5.01 21.19
C ASN A 83 -12.59 4.54 21.15
N ALA A 84 -12.86 3.36 20.58
CA ALA A 84 -14.18 2.73 20.57
C ALA A 84 -14.44 1.79 21.78
N TYR A 85 -13.49 1.64 22.71
CA TYR A 85 -13.60 0.86 23.96
C TYR A 85 -14.12 -0.59 23.82
N GLY A 86 -13.20 -1.56 23.83
CA GLY A 86 -13.47 -2.93 24.28
C GLY A 86 -14.40 -3.80 23.42
N THR A 87 -13.86 -4.48 22.41
CA THR A 87 -14.34 -5.82 22.01
C THR A 87 -13.24 -6.60 21.28
N GLY A 88 -13.15 -7.89 21.60
CA GLY A 88 -12.17 -8.82 21.07
C GLY A 88 -12.35 -9.18 19.60
N GLY A 89 -11.31 -9.80 19.04
CA GLY A 89 -11.40 -10.63 17.83
C GLY A 89 -10.81 -10.03 16.55
N GLY A 90 -9.65 -10.56 16.12
CA GLY A 90 -9.27 -10.69 14.71
C GLY A 90 -8.42 -9.58 14.05
N PRO A 91 -7.36 -9.92 13.27
CA PRO A 91 -6.65 -8.97 12.42
C PRO A 91 -7.55 -8.52 11.25
N ALA A 92 -7.47 -7.24 10.87
CA ALA A 92 -8.18 -6.71 9.70
C ALA A 92 -7.66 -7.37 8.40
N SER A 93 -8.58 -7.75 7.51
CA SER A 93 -8.23 -8.40 6.24
C SER A 93 -7.59 -7.40 5.28
N GLN A 94 -6.86 -7.92 4.28
CA GLN A 94 -6.17 -7.09 3.29
C GLN A 94 -7.13 -6.20 2.47
N ASP A 95 -8.37 -6.64 2.31
CA ASP A 95 -9.46 -5.91 1.64
C ASP A 95 -9.97 -4.73 2.48
N ASP A 96 -10.18 -4.95 3.79
CA ASP A 96 -10.55 -3.89 4.74
C ASP A 96 -9.49 -2.78 4.79
N ILE A 97 -8.21 -3.17 4.73
CA ILE A 97 -7.08 -2.24 4.67
C ILE A 97 -7.18 -1.36 3.42
N ASN A 98 -7.41 -1.96 2.25
CA ASN A 98 -7.50 -1.21 0.99
C ASN A 98 -8.66 -0.20 0.99
N LYS A 99 -9.84 -0.62 1.48
CA LYS A 99 -11.04 0.22 1.52
C LYS A 99 -10.90 1.39 2.51
N ILE A 100 -10.28 1.17 3.67
CA ILE A 100 -9.99 2.21 4.65
C ILE A 100 -8.97 3.21 4.08
N GLU A 101 -7.96 2.74 3.34
CA GLU A 101 -6.92 3.59 2.76
C GLU A 101 -7.45 4.56 1.71
N LYS A 102 -8.22 4.06 0.73
CA LYS A 102 -8.85 4.90 -0.29
C LYS A 102 -9.69 6.02 0.34
N LYS A 103 -10.42 5.71 1.43
CA LYS A 103 -11.28 6.67 2.12
C LYS A 103 -10.51 7.70 2.96
N ASN A 104 -9.37 7.36 3.57
CA ASN A 104 -8.62 8.30 4.40
C ASN A 104 -7.75 9.27 3.59
N PHE A 105 -7.21 8.83 2.44
CA PHE A 105 -6.30 9.64 1.64
C PHE A 105 -7.01 10.54 0.61
N CYS A 106 -8.19 10.13 0.11
CA CYS A 106 -8.88 10.86 -0.97
C CYS A 106 -10.03 11.76 -0.52
N TYR A 107 -10.47 11.67 0.74
CA TYR A 107 -11.59 12.45 1.27
C TYR A 107 -11.20 13.49 2.35
N ASN A 108 -9.92 13.85 2.46
CA ASN A 108 -9.52 15.07 3.20
C ASN A 108 -9.18 16.18 2.19
N LYS A 109 -10.22 16.74 1.58
CA LYS A 109 -10.17 18.04 0.92
C LYS A 109 -11.00 19.02 1.73
#